data_AF-A0A9X1NNH4-F1
#
_entry.id   AF-A0A9X1NNH4-F1
#
_cell.length_a   1.000
_cell.length_b   1.000
_cell.length_c   1.000
_cell.angle_alpha   90.00
_cell.angle_beta   90.00
_cell.angle_gamma   90.00
#
_symmetry.space_group_name_H-M   'P 1'
#
loop_
_entity.id
_entity.type
_entity.pdbx_description
1 polymer ?
#
loop_
_entity_poly.entity_id
_entity_poly.type
_entity_poly.pdbx_seq_one_letter_code
_entity_poly.pdbx_strand_id
1 'polypeptide(L)'
;MSQKLSRQTADLKVLVIPADPRAPMQQVTIIGDPHRKLKDLVGGAVHCLELSQLPATLVVNERQLPPASGQRVNERAILLEWTSGKPDVPAVAHLTGAAVLLGPSVEGRYSSVHSEHLKMLLEDGNFRLQVKARKEHSRWDNLPFACPDWFTTAAAGIEANRMAQRKLTFRIVPEPSTELKKQWATLANPHLNQPLSAQDIVCHYEADELATAITEGPLTAGTAFAFFDLCLVNLADGDEKWLLIHDGVTHRLTPLRPLIALGALADVLEFLLNTQEPLTILLEDL
;
A
#
# COMPACT_ATOMS: atom_id res chain seq x y z
N MET A 1 -16.38 -38.22 25.76
CA MET A 1 -16.88 -36.83 25.69
C MET A 1 -15.96 -36.04 24.75
N SER A 2 -16.32 -35.93 23.47
CA SER A 2 -15.54 -35.14 22.50
C SER A 2 -15.83 -33.66 22.72
N GLN A 3 -14.84 -32.91 23.19
CA GLN A 3 -14.85 -31.45 23.15
C GLN A 3 -14.88 -31.02 21.68
N LYS A 4 -16.04 -30.57 21.20
CA LYS A 4 -16.13 -29.72 20.01
C LYS A 4 -15.41 -28.42 20.36
N LEU A 5 -14.12 -28.32 19.99
CA LEU A 5 -13.46 -27.05 19.83
C LEU A 5 -14.29 -26.24 18.83
N SER A 6 -15.11 -25.34 19.36
CA SER A 6 -15.71 -24.25 18.60
C SER A 6 -14.54 -23.51 17.96
N ARG A 7 -14.28 -23.79 16.66
CA ARG A 7 -13.44 -22.92 15.84
C ARG A 7 -14.12 -21.57 15.86
N GLN A 8 -13.64 -20.68 16.71
CA GLN A 8 -13.95 -19.26 16.63
C GLN A 8 -13.42 -18.84 15.26
N THR A 9 -14.30 -18.73 14.27
CA THR A 9 -13.93 -18.13 12.99
C THR A 9 -13.67 -16.67 13.30
N ALA A 10 -12.41 -16.25 13.15
CA ALA A 10 -12.03 -14.86 13.30
C ALA A 10 -12.87 -14.00 12.34
N ASP A 11 -13.33 -12.85 12.82
CA ASP A 11 -14.06 -11.89 12.00
C ASP A 11 -13.16 -11.44 10.83
N LEU A 12 -13.69 -11.57 9.62
CA LEU A 12 -12.94 -11.30 8.40
C LEU A 12 -13.35 -9.93 7.85
N LYS A 13 -12.46 -8.95 7.89
CA LYS A 13 -12.68 -7.62 7.30
C LYS A 13 -12.34 -7.68 5.81
N VAL A 14 -13.27 -7.27 4.97
CA VAL A 14 -13.16 -7.34 3.51
C VAL A 14 -13.59 -6.02 2.89
N LEU A 15 -13.15 -5.75 1.66
CA LEU A 15 -13.62 -4.61 0.87
C LEU A 15 -14.51 -5.11 -0.28
N VAL A 16 -15.78 -4.70 -0.29
CA VAL A 16 -16.71 -5.00 -1.38
C VAL A 16 -16.58 -3.93 -2.45
N ILE A 17 -16.35 -4.37 -3.69
CA ILE A 17 -16.15 -3.53 -4.87
C ILE A 17 -17.34 -3.74 -5.81
N PRO A 18 -18.35 -2.85 -5.78
CA PRO A 18 -19.53 -3.02 -6.62
C PRO A 18 -19.20 -2.74 -8.10
N ALA A 19 -19.90 -3.44 -8.99
CA ALA A 19 -19.77 -3.23 -10.45
C ALA A 19 -20.32 -1.87 -10.91
N ASP A 20 -21.26 -1.28 -10.17
CA ASP A 20 -21.72 0.08 -10.46
C ASP A 20 -20.67 1.08 -9.97
N PRO A 21 -20.01 1.85 -10.86
CA PRO A 21 -19.00 2.82 -10.46
C PRO A 21 -19.57 3.95 -9.58
N ARG A 22 -20.90 4.17 -9.61
CA ARG A 22 -21.57 5.16 -8.75
C ARG A 22 -21.79 4.67 -7.33
N ALA A 23 -21.73 3.35 -7.12
CA ALA A 23 -21.83 2.78 -5.78
C ALA A 23 -20.43 2.84 -5.11
N PRO A 24 -20.33 3.37 -3.89
CA PRO A 24 -19.06 3.42 -3.17
C PRO A 24 -18.62 2.00 -2.82
N MET A 25 -17.30 1.80 -2.74
CA MET A 25 -16.77 0.57 -2.14
C MET A 25 -17.04 0.60 -0.64
N GLN A 26 -17.21 -0.58 -0.04
CA GLN A 26 -17.61 -0.67 1.36
C GLN A 26 -16.79 -1.72 2.09
N GLN A 27 -16.24 -1.33 3.24
CA GLN A 27 -15.68 -2.30 4.16
C GLN A 27 -16.81 -3.09 4.84
N VAL A 28 -16.74 -4.41 4.79
CA VAL A 28 -17.71 -5.32 5.39
C VAL A 28 -16.97 -6.27 6.33
N THR A 29 -17.58 -6.59 7.47
CA THR A 29 -17.10 -7.63 8.36
C THR A 29 -17.91 -8.89 8.14
N ILE A 30 -17.23 -9.98 7.73
CA ILE A 30 -17.82 -11.29 7.55
C ILE A 30 -17.69 -12.07 8.85
N ILE A 31 -18.84 -12.44 9.42
CA ILE A 31 -18.96 -13.25 10.63
C ILE A 31 -19.52 -14.62 10.23
N GLY A 32 -18.93 -15.70 10.76
CA GLY A 32 -19.39 -17.07 10.52
C GLY A 32 -18.59 -17.80 9.43
N ASP A 33 -19.27 -18.40 8.45
CA ASP A 33 -18.68 -19.13 7.33
C ASP A 33 -18.29 -18.16 6.19
N PRO A 34 -16.99 -17.87 5.98
CA PRO A 34 -16.58 -16.91 4.98
C PRO A 34 -16.87 -17.37 3.57
N HIS A 35 -16.77 -18.66 3.27
CA HIS A 35 -16.97 -19.18 1.92
C HIS A 35 -18.39 -18.95 1.44
N ARG A 36 -19.37 -19.25 2.29
CA ARG A 36 -20.78 -18.99 1.98
C ARG A 36 -21.05 -17.49 1.79
N LYS A 37 -20.52 -16.65 2.68
CA LYS A 37 -20.72 -15.20 2.63
C LYS A 37 -20.08 -14.57 1.38
N LEU A 38 -18.88 -15.03 0.99
CA LEU A 38 -18.23 -14.57 -0.24
C LEU A 38 -19.04 -14.95 -1.47
N LYS A 39 -19.60 -16.17 -1.54
CA LYS A 39 -20.51 -16.58 -2.62
C LYS A 39 -21.74 -15.67 -2.73
N ASP A 40 -22.34 -15.33 -1.59
CA ASP A 40 -23.49 -14.43 -1.55
C ASP A 40 -23.11 -13.02 -2.04
N LEU A 41 -21.92 -12.52 -1.66
CA LEU A 41 -21.42 -11.19 -2.04
C LEU A 41 -21.08 -11.09 -3.55
N VAL A 42 -20.40 -12.08 -4.13
CA VAL A 42 -20.05 -12.08 -5.57
C VAL A 42 -21.17 -12.64 -6.46
N GLY A 43 -22.26 -13.12 -5.85
CA GLY A 43 -23.46 -13.61 -6.55
C GLY A 43 -23.29 -14.97 -7.24
N GLY A 44 -22.45 -15.87 -6.71
CA GLY A 44 -22.22 -17.18 -7.32
C GLY A 44 -21.05 -17.98 -6.76
N ALA A 45 -20.52 -18.90 -7.56
CA ALA A 45 -19.30 -19.62 -7.23
C ALA A 45 -18.12 -18.65 -7.19
N VAL A 46 -17.15 -18.87 -6.30
CA VAL A 46 -16.03 -17.95 -6.07
C VAL A 46 -14.81 -18.40 -6.86
N HIS A 47 -14.11 -17.43 -7.46
CA HIS A 47 -12.79 -17.58 -8.03
C HIS A 47 -11.87 -16.55 -7.38
N CYS A 48 -10.66 -16.96 -7.00
CA CYS A 48 -9.70 -16.11 -6.30
C CYS A 48 -8.54 -15.75 -7.24
N LEU A 49 -8.25 -14.47 -7.33
CA LEU A 49 -7.16 -13.90 -8.12
C LEU A 49 -6.16 -13.26 -7.15
N GLU A 50 -4.94 -13.77 -7.11
CA GLU A 50 -3.88 -13.22 -6.25
C GLU A 50 -3.28 -11.97 -6.89
N LEU A 51 -3.21 -10.90 -6.08
CA LEU A 51 -2.70 -9.61 -6.53
C LEU A 51 -1.24 -9.41 -6.07
N SER A 52 -0.30 -9.28 -7.01
CA SER A 52 1.14 -9.23 -6.66
C SER A 52 1.65 -7.85 -6.25
N GLN A 53 1.13 -6.76 -6.82
CA GLN A 53 1.56 -5.39 -6.51
C GLN A 53 0.81 -4.79 -5.30
N LEU A 54 -0.36 -5.36 -4.99
CA LEU A 54 -1.16 -5.02 -3.81
C LEU A 54 -1.39 -6.36 -3.10
N PRO A 55 -0.55 -6.77 -2.12
CA PRO A 55 -0.61 -8.09 -1.49
C PRO A 55 -2.01 -8.42 -0.91
N ALA A 56 -2.85 -9.01 -1.74
CA ALA A 56 -4.27 -9.15 -1.50
C ALA A 56 -4.85 -10.22 -2.43
N THR A 57 -6.03 -10.75 -2.08
CA THR A 57 -6.75 -11.69 -2.93
C THR A 57 -8.05 -11.06 -3.40
N LEU A 58 -8.24 -10.95 -4.71
CA LEU A 58 -9.47 -10.50 -5.33
C LEU A 58 -10.40 -11.69 -5.59
N VAL A 59 -11.52 -11.74 -4.88
CA VAL A 59 -12.55 -12.77 -5.03
C VAL A 59 -13.63 -12.25 -5.97
N VAL A 60 -13.91 -13.05 -7.00
CA VAL A 60 -14.88 -12.74 -8.06
C VAL A 60 -15.80 -13.93 -8.31
N ASN A 61 -16.84 -13.74 -9.10
CA ASN A 61 -17.71 -14.83 -9.51
C ASN A 61 -17.02 -15.72 -10.58
N GLU A 62 -16.91 -17.02 -10.36
CA GLU A 62 -16.27 -17.95 -11.31
C GLU A 62 -16.95 -17.98 -12.68
N ARG A 63 -18.27 -17.76 -12.74
CA ARG A 63 -19.03 -17.87 -13.98
C ARG A 63 -18.81 -16.71 -14.97
N GLN A 64 -18.09 -15.65 -14.56
CA GLN A 64 -17.75 -14.45 -15.35
C GLN A 64 -18.64 -14.29 -16.57
N LEU A 65 -19.90 -13.92 -16.35
CA LEU A 65 -20.86 -13.93 -17.44
C LEU A 65 -20.50 -12.80 -18.41
N PRO A 66 -20.60 -13.01 -19.74
CA PRO A 66 -20.36 -11.94 -20.70
C PRO A 66 -21.24 -10.73 -20.39
N PRO A 67 -20.80 -9.49 -20.67
CA PRO A 67 -21.59 -8.29 -20.40
C PRO A 67 -23.00 -8.32 -21.04
N ALA A 68 -23.17 -9.04 -22.15
CA ALA A 68 -24.46 -9.27 -22.81
C ALA A 68 -25.50 -10.02 -21.95
N SER A 69 -25.09 -10.66 -20.86
CA SER A 69 -25.96 -11.35 -19.90
C SER A 69 -26.70 -10.39 -18.94
N GLY A 70 -26.44 -9.09 -19.02
CA GLY A 70 -27.02 -8.07 -18.13
C GLY A 70 -26.21 -7.81 -16.86
N GLN A 71 -25.15 -8.59 -16.60
CA GLN A 71 -24.19 -8.24 -15.55
C GLN A 71 -23.26 -7.11 -16.01
N ARG A 72 -23.11 -6.10 -15.16
CA ARG A 72 -22.20 -4.97 -15.42
C ARG A 72 -20.75 -5.40 -15.25
N VAL A 73 -19.89 -4.86 -16.12
CA VAL A 73 -18.44 -4.93 -15.98
C VAL A 73 -18.01 -4.17 -14.74
N ASN A 74 -17.08 -4.73 -13.98
CA ASN A 74 -16.50 -4.14 -12.79
C ASN A 74 -15.11 -3.57 -13.13
N GLU A 75 -15.08 -2.35 -13.66
CA GLU A 75 -13.86 -1.69 -14.10
C GLU A 75 -12.83 -1.55 -12.97
N ARG A 76 -13.28 -1.28 -11.73
CA ARG A 76 -12.40 -1.21 -10.55
C ARG A 76 -11.70 -2.55 -10.27
N ALA A 77 -12.43 -3.65 -10.32
CA ALA A 77 -11.87 -4.99 -10.15
C ALA A 77 -10.90 -5.34 -11.29
N ILE A 78 -11.21 -4.95 -12.52
CA ILE A 78 -10.32 -5.13 -13.69
C ILE A 78 -9.02 -4.35 -13.49
N LEU A 79 -9.11 -3.08 -13.08
CA LEU A 79 -7.93 -2.26 -12.80
C LEU A 79 -7.05 -2.91 -11.73
N LEU A 80 -7.63 -3.38 -10.62
CA LEU A 80 -6.90 -4.11 -9.57
C LEU A 80 -6.19 -5.36 -10.11
N GLU A 81 -6.81 -6.14 -10.99
CA GLU A 81 -6.16 -7.30 -11.61
C GLU A 81 -5.01 -6.87 -12.54
N TRP A 82 -5.25 -5.86 -13.38
CA TRP A 82 -4.29 -5.39 -14.38
C TRP A 82 -3.07 -4.71 -13.75
N THR A 83 -3.23 -4.03 -12.62
CA THR A 83 -2.10 -3.50 -11.86
C THR A 83 -1.32 -4.62 -11.16
N SER A 84 -1.93 -5.77 -10.93
CA SER A 84 -1.37 -6.82 -10.08
C SER A 84 -0.74 -7.99 -10.83
N GLY A 85 -0.77 -7.99 -12.17
CA GLY A 85 -0.40 -9.13 -13.00
C GLY A 85 0.51 -8.77 -14.17
N LYS A 86 1.32 -9.75 -14.59
CA LYS A 86 2.36 -9.66 -15.61
C LYS A 86 1.85 -8.92 -16.86
N PRO A 87 2.61 -7.96 -17.43
CA PRO A 87 2.20 -7.13 -18.58
C PRO A 87 1.88 -7.91 -19.86
N ASP A 88 2.03 -9.24 -19.83
CA ASP A 88 1.98 -10.12 -20.98
C ASP A 88 0.64 -10.84 -21.15
N VAL A 89 -0.22 -10.93 -20.11
CA VAL A 89 -1.57 -11.52 -20.22
C VAL A 89 -2.48 -10.96 -19.10
N PRO A 90 -3.52 -10.18 -19.42
CA PRO A 90 -4.64 -10.00 -18.49
C PRO A 90 -5.28 -11.37 -18.26
N ALA A 91 -5.32 -11.87 -17.02
CA ALA A 91 -5.85 -13.21 -16.77
C ALA A 91 -7.35 -13.28 -17.13
N VAL A 92 -8.06 -12.15 -17.06
CA VAL A 92 -9.48 -12.07 -17.40
C VAL A 92 -9.79 -10.79 -18.18
N ALA A 93 -10.26 -10.93 -19.42
CA ALA A 93 -10.64 -9.79 -20.27
C ALA A 93 -11.92 -9.07 -19.79
N HIS A 94 -12.68 -9.68 -18.88
CA HIS A 94 -13.89 -9.12 -18.31
C HIS A 94 -14.13 -9.68 -16.90
N LEU A 95 -14.19 -8.79 -15.90
CA LEU A 95 -14.76 -9.11 -14.60
C LEU A 95 -16.15 -8.51 -14.51
N THR A 96 -17.18 -9.33 -14.25
CA THR A 96 -18.57 -8.87 -14.13
C THR A 96 -19.14 -9.10 -12.73
N GLY A 97 -20.07 -8.24 -12.32
CA GLY A 97 -20.65 -8.28 -10.98
C GLY A 97 -19.74 -7.73 -9.88
N ALA A 98 -20.16 -7.86 -8.62
CA ALA A 98 -19.38 -7.39 -7.48
C ALA A 98 -18.13 -8.27 -7.28
N ALA A 99 -17.05 -7.63 -6.81
CA ALA A 99 -15.83 -8.30 -6.38
C ALA A 99 -15.61 -8.04 -4.88
N VAL A 100 -14.80 -8.87 -4.24
CA VAL A 100 -14.43 -8.71 -2.83
C VAL A 100 -12.91 -8.79 -2.72
N LEU A 101 -12.29 -7.77 -2.14
CA LEU A 101 -10.86 -7.77 -1.83
C LEU A 101 -10.65 -8.29 -0.40
N LEU A 102 -9.74 -9.23 -0.27
CA LEU A 102 -9.28 -9.85 0.98
C LEU A 102 -7.80 -9.52 1.19
N GLY A 103 -7.28 -9.80 2.39
CA GLY A 103 -5.84 -9.88 2.58
C GLY A 103 -5.24 -11.04 1.78
N PRO A 104 -3.91 -11.19 1.81
CA PRO A 104 -3.23 -12.26 1.08
C PRO A 104 -3.68 -13.64 1.60
N SER A 105 -4.00 -14.54 0.68
CA SER A 105 -4.36 -15.92 1.00
C SER A 105 -3.12 -16.71 1.41
N VAL A 106 -3.08 -17.17 2.66
CA VAL A 106 -1.99 -18.02 3.17
C VAL A 106 -2.53 -19.43 3.34
N GLU A 107 -1.95 -20.39 2.60
CA GLU A 107 -2.35 -21.82 2.64
C GLU A 107 -3.86 -22.04 2.36
N GLY A 108 -4.45 -21.23 1.47
CA GLY A 108 -5.87 -21.31 1.13
C GLY A 108 -6.81 -20.80 2.23
N ARG A 109 -6.29 -20.07 3.22
CA ARG A 109 -7.09 -19.40 4.25
C ARG A 109 -7.26 -17.93 3.90
N TYR A 110 -8.50 -17.45 4.03
CA TYR A 110 -8.81 -16.03 3.89
C TYR A 110 -8.25 -15.24 5.08
N SER A 111 -7.67 -14.09 4.78
CA SER A 111 -7.20 -13.12 5.76
C SER A 111 -7.88 -11.77 5.53
N SER A 112 -7.92 -10.95 6.58
CA SER A 112 -8.53 -9.62 6.49
C SER A 112 -7.71 -8.72 5.58
N VAL A 113 -8.38 -7.85 4.82
CA VAL A 113 -7.69 -6.82 4.04
C VAL A 113 -6.86 -5.92 4.97
N HIS A 114 -5.63 -5.61 4.56
CA HIS A 114 -4.74 -4.75 5.32
C HIS A 114 -5.32 -3.32 5.39
N SER A 115 -5.16 -2.67 6.55
CA SER A 115 -5.64 -1.29 6.79
C SER A 115 -5.07 -0.29 5.78
N GLU A 116 -3.81 -0.45 5.40
CA GLU A 116 -3.15 0.40 4.41
C GLU A 116 -3.82 0.30 3.03
N HIS A 117 -4.20 -0.91 2.60
CA HIS A 117 -4.92 -1.10 1.34
C HIS A 117 -6.32 -0.49 1.39
N LEU A 118 -7.00 -0.56 2.55
CA LEU A 118 -8.27 0.13 2.75
C LEU A 118 -8.10 1.64 2.63
N LYS A 119 -7.09 2.21 3.33
CA LYS A 119 -6.75 3.63 3.27
C LYS A 119 -6.51 4.08 1.82
N MET A 120 -5.66 3.35 1.10
CA MET A 120 -5.33 3.64 -0.30
C MET A 120 -6.52 3.57 -1.26
N LEU A 121 -7.44 2.62 -1.06
CA LEU A 121 -8.55 2.40 -1.99
C LEU A 121 -9.81 3.19 -1.64
N LEU A 122 -10.03 3.53 -0.37
CA LEU A 122 -11.23 4.21 0.11
C LEU A 122 -11.07 5.71 0.33
N GLU A 123 -9.86 6.18 0.63
CA GLU A 123 -9.62 7.59 0.95
C GLU A 123 -9.19 8.38 -0.30
N ASP A 124 -9.72 9.59 -0.43
CA ASP A 124 -9.25 10.55 -1.42
C ASP A 124 -7.84 11.01 -1.05
N GLY A 125 -6.93 10.99 -2.02
CA GLY A 125 -5.52 11.28 -1.79
C GLY A 125 -4.76 11.50 -3.07
N ASN A 126 -3.59 12.14 -3.00
CA ASN A 126 -2.75 12.21 -4.17
C ASN A 126 -2.01 10.88 -4.31
N PHE A 127 -2.13 10.24 -5.47
CA PHE A 127 -1.42 9.02 -5.80
C PHE A 127 -0.52 9.27 -6.99
N ARG A 128 0.71 8.76 -6.94
CA ARG A 128 1.68 8.86 -8.02
C ARG A 128 1.89 7.50 -8.67
N LEU A 129 2.11 7.51 -9.98
CA LEU A 129 2.62 6.35 -10.69
C LEU A 129 4.15 6.34 -10.66
N GLN A 130 4.72 5.23 -10.22
CA GLN A 130 6.12 4.93 -10.41
C GLN A 130 6.30 3.87 -11.48
N VAL A 131 7.29 4.06 -12.34
CA VAL A 131 7.59 3.14 -13.43
C VAL A 131 9.04 2.67 -13.33
N LYS A 132 9.28 1.42 -13.68
CA LYS A 132 10.60 0.82 -13.73
C LYS A 132 10.72 -0.02 -14.99
N ALA A 133 11.84 0.13 -15.69
CA ALA A 133 12.14 -0.76 -16.81
C ALA A 133 12.32 -2.20 -16.30
N ARG A 134 12.04 -3.23 -17.10
CA ARG A 134 12.25 -4.62 -16.65
C ARG A 134 13.73 -5.02 -16.43
N LYS A 135 14.67 -4.08 -16.51
CA LYS A 135 16.10 -4.36 -16.29
C LYS A 135 16.38 -4.46 -14.79
N GLU A 136 17.16 -5.47 -14.42
CA GLU A 136 17.45 -5.93 -13.05
C GLU A 136 17.96 -4.82 -12.10
N HIS A 137 18.56 -3.76 -12.63
CA HIS A 137 19.11 -2.63 -11.86
C HIS A 137 18.51 -1.27 -12.21
N SER A 138 17.34 -1.22 -12.84
CA SER A 138 16.68 0.06 -13.06
C SER A 138 16.08 0.61 -11.78
N ARG A 139 16.18 1.93 -11.60
CA ARG A 139 15.54 2.65 -10.49
C ARG A 139 14.06 2.86 -10.83
N TRP A 140 13.25 3.05 -9.81
CA TRP A 140 11.90 3.56 -9.98
C TRP A 140 11.96 5.03 -10.35
N ASP A 141 11.30 5.38 -11.44
CA ASP A 141 11.12 6.75 -11.89
C ASP A 141 9.71 7.22 -11.56
N ASN A 142 9.62 8.41 -10.97
CA ASN A 142 8.36 9.09 -10.69
C ASN A 142 7.82 9.72 -11.98
N LEU A 143 6.56 9.42 -12.35
CA LEU A 143 5.88 10.25 -13.33
C LEU A 143 5.61 11.65 -12.75
N PRO A 144 5.60 12.72 -13.57
CA PRO A 144 5.60 14.10 -13.07
C PRO A 144 4.27 14.54 -12.46
N PHE A 145 3.21 13.73 -12.58
CA PHE A 145 1.87 14.05 -12.09
C PHE A 145 1.41 13.07 -11.01
N ALA A 146 0.54 13.56 -10.13
CA ALA A 146 -0.25 12.75 -9.20
C ALA A 146 -1.73 12.84 -9.59
N CYS A 147 -2.52 11.83 -9.28
CA CYS A 147 -3.96 11.79 -9.50
C CYS A 147 -4.71 11.75 -8.15
N PRO A 148 -5.99 12.16 -8.10
CA PRO A 148 -6.73 12.32 -6.85
C PRO A 148 -7.24 11.01 -6.23
N ASP A 149 -7.10 9.88 -6.93
CA ASP A 149 -7.52 8.57 -6.44
C ASP A 149 -6.70 7.45 -7.09
N TRP A 150 -6.67 6.30 -6.41
CA TRP A 150 -5.89 5.14 -6.83
C TRP A 150 -6.30 4.61 -8.21
N PHE A 151 -7.60 4.58 -8.55
CA PHE A 151 -8.09 4.00 -9.80
C PHE A 151 -7.78 4.88 -11.01
N THR A 152 -7.86 6.21 -10.85
CA THR A 152 -7.41 7.15 -11.88
C THR A 152 -5.91 6.98 -12.15
N THR A 153 -5.09 6.83 -11.11
CA THR A 153 -3.65 6.54 -11.27
C THR A 153 -3.42 5.19 -11.94
N ALA A 154 -4.19 4.15 -11.58
CA ALA A 154 -4.11 2.83 -12.20
C ALA A 154 -4.42 2.86 -13.69
N ALA A 155 -5.51 3.52 -14.08
CA ALA A 155 -5.89 3.69 -15.47
C ALA A 155 -4.80 4.45 -16.26
N ALA A 156 -4.24 5.51 -15.68
CA ALA A 156 -3.13 6.26 -16.29
C ALA A 156 -1.87 5.39 -16.46
N GLY A 157 -1.56 4.53 -15.49
CA GLY A 157 -0.40 3.62 -15.56
C GLY A 157 -0.54 2.52 -16.60
N ILE A 158 -1.73 1.93 -16.71
CA ILE A 158 -2.06 0.96 -17.76
C ILE A 158 -1.93 1.62 -19.13
N GLU A 159 -2.48 2.82 -19.32
CA GLU A 159 -2.38 3.55 -20.59
C GLU A 159 -0.93 3.92 -20.93
N ALA A 160 -0.16 4.40 -19.95
CA ALA A 160 1.26 4.69 -20.14
C ALA A 160 2.06 3.45 -20.56
N ASN A 161 1.80 2.29 -19.94
CA ASN A 161 2.44 1.03 -20.30
C ASN A 161 2.05 0.59 -21.72
N ARG A 162 0.79 0.78 -22.12
CA ARG A 162 0.30 0.52 -23.49
C ARG A 162 1.00 1.40 -24.52
N MET A 163 1.18 2.69 -24.22
CA MET A 163 1.82 3.66 -25.11
C MET A 163 3.34 3.48 -25.20
N ALA A 164 4.02 3.05 -24.14
CA ALA A 164 5.47 3.00 -24.07
C ALA A 164 6.13 2.00 -25.04
N GLN A 165 5.35 1.08 -25.65
CA GLN A 165 5.81 -0.01 -26.53
C GLN A 165 6.94 -0.89 -25.93
N ARG A 166 7.21 -0.72 -24.64
CA ARG A 166 8.22 -1.41 -23.85
C ARG A 166 7.53 -1.91 -22.61
N LYS A 167 7.86 -3.13 -22.17
CA LYS A 167 7.31 -3.73 -20.97
C LYS A 167 7.83 -2.96 -19.75
N LEU A 168 7.03 -2.03 -19.23
CA LEU A 168 7.29 -1.36 -17.96
C LEU A 168 6.64 -2.15 -16.83
N THR A 169 7.29 -2.14 -15.67
CA THR A 169 6.64 -2.45 -14.41
C THR A 169 6.20 -1.13 -13.83
N PHE A 170 4.99 -1.04 -13.30
CA PHE A 170 4.52 0.16 -12.62
C PHE A 170 3.91 -0.20 -11.28
N ARG A 171 3.99 0.73 -10.34
CA ARG A 171 3.30 0.66 -9.05
C ARG A 171 2.64 2.00 -8.75
N ILE A 172 1.63 1.97 -7.90
CA ILE A 172 0.87 3.15 -7.47
C ILE A 172 1.19 3.38 -6.02
N VAL A 173 1.61 4.60 -5.70
CA VAL A 173 2.09 4.94 -4.38
C VAL A 173 1.38 6.20 -3.87
N PRO A 174 1.08 6.29 -2.56
CA PRO A 174 0.52 7.50 -1.99
C PRO A 174 1.56 8.63 -2.00
N GLU A 175 1.17 9.80 -2.49
CA GLU A 175 1.97 11.04 -2.46
C GLU A 175 1.51 11.89 -1.26
N PRO A 176 2.39 12.12 -0.27
CA PRO A 176 2.07 13.02 0.83
C PRO A 176 1.70 14.41 0.32
N SER A 177 0.65 15.01 0.87
CA SER A 177 0.21 16.34 0.42
C SER A 177 1.31 17.38 0.62
N THR A 178 1.32 18.41 -0.22
CA THR A 178 2.28 19.52 -0.06
C THR A 178 2.16 20.18 1.31
N GLU A 179 0.95 20.22 1.88
CA GLU A 179 0.72 20.76 3.22
C GLU A 179 1.33 19.88 4.31
N LEU A 180 1.16 18.57 4.22
CA LEU A 180 1.77 17.61 5.14
C LEU A 180 3.31 17.71 5.09
N LYS A 181 3.90 17.80 3.89
CA LYS A 181 5.35 17.99 3.72
C LYS A 181 5.83 19.32 4.32
N LYS A 182 5.06 20.41 4.17
CA LYS A 182 5.38 21.69 4.82
C LYS A 182 5.29 21.59 6.34
N GLN A 183 4.31 20.87 6.87
CA GLN A 183 4.16 20.64 8.30
C GLN A 183 5.36 19.85 8.84
N TRP A 184 5.77 18.76 8.18
CA TRP A 184 6.97 18.01 8.54
C TRP A 184 8.23 18.88 8.54
N ALA A 185 8.44 19.67 7.48
CA ALA A 185 9.56 20.61 7.42
C ALA A 185 9.53 21.63 8.57
N THR A 186 8.36 22.19 8.86
CA THR A 186 8.16 23.16 9.96
C THR A 186 8.51 22.54 11.33
N LEU A 187 8.13 21.29 11.56
CA LEU A 187 8.43 20.56 12.79
C LEU A 187 9.91 20.15 12.90
N ALA A 188 10.56 19.87 11.78
CA ALA A 188 11.97 19.49 11.75
C ALA A 188 12.94 20.68 11.92
N ASN A 189 12.60 21.83 11.33
CA ASN A 189 13.50 23.00 11.24
C ASN A 189 14.09 23.51 12.58
N PRO A 190 13.38 23.50 13.72
CA PRO A 190 13.96 23.88 15.01
C PRO A 190 15.15 23.02 15.46
N HIS A 191 15.33 21.84 14.86
CA HIS A 191 16.37 20.88 15.20
C HIS A 191 17.54 20.86 14.20
N LEU A 192 17.46 21.66 13.13
CA LEU A 192 18.42 21.65 12.03
C LEU A 192 19.22 22.96 11.96
N ASN A 193 20.48 22.84 11.53
CA ASN A 193 21.33 24.00 11.27
C ASN A 193 20.97 24.71 9.95
N GLN A 194 20.37 23.99 9.01
CA GLN A 194 19.87 24.52 7.75
C GLN A 194 18.39 24.18 7.59
N PRO A 195 17.56 25.12 7.11
CA PRO A 195 16.13 24.87 6.98
C PRO A 195 15.85 23.86 5.86
N LEU A 196 15.07 22.85 6.21
CA LEU A 196 14.44 21.90 5.30
C LEU A 196 13.20 22.54 4.66
N SER A 197 13.05 22.34 3.36
CA SER A 197 11.84 22.66 2.61
C SER A 197 11.04 21.39 2.30
N ALA A 198 9.77 21.55 1.91
CA ALA A 198 8.92 20.43 1.50
C ALA A 198 9.46 19.67 0.27
N GLN A 199 10.30 20.29 -0.55
CA GLN A 199 10.90 19.67 -1.75
C GLN A 199 12.11 18.79 -1.42
N ASP A 200 12.72 19.01 -0.25
CA ASP A 200 13.90 18.26 0.19
C ASP A 200 13.54 16.89 0.79
N ILE A 201 12.24 16.64 1.04
CA ILE A 201 11.74 15.38 1.60
C ILE A 201 11.59 14.34 0.48
N VAL A 202 12.48 13.36 0.48
CA VAL A 202 12.49 12.28 -0.51
C VAL A 202 11.53 11.17 -0.08
N CYS A 203 10.54 10.88 -0.92
CA CYS A 203 9.54 9.85 -0.62
C CYS A 203 10.01 8.48 -1.11
N HIS A 204 9.99 7.52 -0.19
CA HIS A 204 10.16 6.09 -0.41
C HIS A 204 8.83 5.39 -0.16
N TYR A 205 8.61 4.26 -0.83
CA TYR A 205 7.29 3.63 -0.88
C TYR A 205 7.31 2.14 -0.56
N GLU A 206 8.50 1.59 -0.31
CA GLU A 206 8.72 0.29 0.30
C GLU A 206 9.70 0.46 1.46
N ALA A 207 9.46 -0.28 2.54
CA ALA A 207 10.31 -0.22 3.73
C ALA A 207 11.77 -0.59 3.41
N ASP A 208 11.98 -1.58 2.53
CA ASP A 208 13.30 -2.00 2.06
C ASP A 208 14.01 -0.91 1.24
N GLU A 209 13.29 -0.15 0.42
CA GLU A 209 13.87 0.96 -0.34
C GLU A 209 14.33 2.09 0.57
N LEU A 210 13.52 2.40 1.58
CA LEU A 210 13.87 3.38 2.61
C LEU A 210 15.07 2.90 3.42
N ALA A 211 15.05 1.64 3.87
CA ALA A 211 16.14 1.05 4.62
C ALA A 211 17.46 1.04 3.82
N THR A 212 17.39 0.68 2.53
CA THR A 212 18.54 0.74 1.60
C THR A 212 19.04 2.17 1.44
N ALA A 213 18.14 3.14 1.24
CA ALA A 213 18.52 4.55 1.06
C ALA A 213 19.20 5.13 2.31
N ILE A 214 18.71 4.75 3.50
CA ILE A 214 19.33 5.13 4.77
C ILE A 214 20.68 4.41 4.95
N THR A 215 20.80 3.14 4.56
CA THR A 215 22.01 2.34 4.82
C THR A 215 23.15 2.65 3.85
N GLU A 216 22.84 2.89 2.57
CA GLU A 216 23.83 3.04 1.50
C GLU A 216 24.03 4.49 1.05
N GLY A 217 23.13 5.40 1.45
CA GLY A 217 23.14 6.79 1.02
C GLY A 217 24.12 7.67 1.81
N PRO A 218 24.60 8.78 1.22
CA PRO A 218 25.29 9.81 2.00
C PRO A 218 24.27 10.53 2.90
N LEU A 219 24.40 10.36 4.20
CA LEU A 219 23.51 10.95 5.19
C LEU A 219 24.17 12.16 5.87
N THR A 220 23.76 13.34 5.43
CA THR A 220 24.13 14.61 6.07
C THR A 220 23.01 15.05 7.03
N ALA A 221 23.32 15.93 7.98
CA ALA A 221 22.29 16.59 8.75
C ALA A 221 21.28 17.30 7.81
N GLY A 222 19.99 17.12 8.08
CA GLY A 222 18.89 17.64 7.26
C GLY A 222 18.41 16.69 6.15
N THR A 223 19.03 15.53 5.93
CA THR A 223 18.46 14.53 5.01
C THR A 223 17.12 14.05 5.55
N ALA A 224 16.07 14.12 4.74
CA ALA A 224 14.71 13.77 5.12
C ALA A 224 14.09 12.76 4.15
N PHE A 225 13.56 11.69 4.71
CA PHE A 225 12.82 10.67 3.98
C PHE A 225 11.38 10.60 4.44
N ALA A 226 10.47 10.25 3.54
CA ALA A 226 9.08 9.96 3.88
C ALA A 226 8.70 8.54 3.44
N PHE A 227 7.87 7.87 4.21
CA PHE A 227 7.25 6.59 3.91
C PHE A 227 5.81 6.62 4.42
N PHE A 228 4.84 6.57 3.51
CA PHE A 228 3.43 6.88 3.81
C PHE A 228 3.28 8.23 4.54
N ASP A 229 2.74 8.23 5.76
CA ASP A 229 2.53 9.39 6.64
C ASP A 229 3.63 9.55 7.70
N LEU A 230 4.71 8.77 7.59
CA LEU A 230 5.91 8.88 8.40
C LEU A 230 6.98 9.70 7.68
N CYS A 231 7.62 10.63 8.39
CA CYS A 231 8.79 11.37 7.95
C CYS A 231 9.94 11.14 8.95
N LEU A 232 11.11 10.78 8.41
CA LEU A 232 12.35 10.55 9.14
C LEU A 232 13.35 11.63 8.73
N VAL A 233 13.85 12.40 9.69
CA VAL A 233 14.81 13.48 9.44
C VAL A 233 16.10 13.22 10.20
N ASN A 234 17.22 13.11 9.50
CA ASN A 234 18.53 12.99 10.11
C ASN A 234 18.95 14.35 10.70
N LEU A 235 19.28 14.38 11.99
CA LEU A 235 19.63 15.61 12.69
C LEU A 235 21.14 15.83 12.84
N ALA A 236 21.95 14.81 12.60
CA ALA A 236 23.40 14.88 12.79
C ALA A 236 24.13 14.15 11.66
N ASP A 237 25.33 14.63 11.32
CA ASP A 237 26.18 13.92 10.38
C ASP A 237 26.57 12.55 10.97
N GLY A 238 26.36 11.46 10.23
CA GLY A 238 26.74 10.11 10.65
C GLY A 238 25.69 9.29 11.41
N ASP A 239 24.39 9.54 11.18
CA ASP A 239 23.27 8.58 11.28
C ASP A 239 22.70 8.28 12.66
N GLU A 240 23.23 8.86 13.73
CA GLU A 240 22.89 8.43 15.09
C GLU A 240 21.65 9.13 15.68
N LYS A 241 21.14 10.20 15.06
CA LYS A 241 20.00 10.97 15.61
C LYS A 241 18.96 11.27 14.56
N TRP A 242 17.85 10.57 14.61
CA TRP A 242 16.73 10.77 13.70
C TRP A 242 15.52 11.32 14.43
N LEU A 243 14.90 12.35 13.86
CA LEU A 243 13.59 12.83 14.26
C LEU A 243 12.52 12.08 13.48
N LEU A 244 11.56 11.49 14.19
CA LEU A 244 10.40 10.84 13.59
C LEU A 244 9.14 11.68 13.77
N ILE A 245 8.44 11.90 12.67
CA ILE A 245 7.20 12.67 12.60
C ILE A 245 6.16 11.81 11.88
N HIS A 246 5.03 11.52 12.52
CA HIS A 246 3.96 10.70 11.94
C HIS A 246 2.65 11.48 12.02
N ASP A 247 1.98 11.59 10.87
CA ASP A 247 0.74 12.36 10.69
C ASP A 247 0.83 13.79 11.25
N GLY A 248 1.99 14.43 11.04
CA GLY A 248 2.22 15.80 11.49
C GLY A 248 2.35 15.98 13.00
N VAL A 249 2.52 14.88 13.74
CA VAL A 249 2.85 14.85 15.16
C VAL A 249 4.30 14.39 15.33
N THR A 250 5.09 15.15 16.09
CA THR A 250 6.47 14.77 16.41
C THR A 250 6.47 13.70 17.49
N HIS A 251 7.06 12.53 17.21
CA HIS A 251 7.00 11.41 18.14
C HIS A 251 8.27 11.24 18.97
N ARG A 252 9.49 11.30 18.38
CA ARG A 252 10.76 11.13 19.14
C ARG A 252 12.05 11.31 18.34
N LEU A 253 13.15 11.42 19.09
CA LEU A 253 14.53 11.18 18.63
C LEU A 253 14.89 9.71 18.82
N THR A 254 15.27 9.03 17.75
CA THR A 254 15.62 7.59 17.80
C THR A 254 16.93 7.34 17.07
N PRO A 255 17.86 6.54 17.65
CA PRO A 255 18.99 6.01 16.90
C PRO A 255 18.50 4.88 15.97
N LEU A 256 18.65 5.04 14.66
CA LEU A 256 18.28 3.99 13.69
C LEU A 256 19.39 2.96 13.48
N ARG A 257 20.64 3.29 13.83
CA ARG A 257 21.82 2.45 13.60
C ARG A 257 21.72 1.03 14.20
N PRO A 258 21.23 0.83 15.44
CA PRO A 258 21.02 -0.52 15.97
C PRO A 258 20.00 -1.32 15.14
N LEU A 259 18.91 -0.67 14.70
CA LEU A 259 17.87 -1.30 13.88
C LEU A 259 18.40 -1.70 12.50
N ILE A 260 19.24 -0.85 11.89
CA ILE A 260 19.91 -1.14 10.61
C ILE A 260 20.87 -2.32 10.77
N ALA A 261 21.72 -2.30 11.81
CA ALA A 261 22.71 -3.36 12.05
C ALA A 261 22.06 -4.74 12.28
N LEU A 262 20.84 -4.76 12.85
CA LEU A 262 20.06 -5.97 13.06
C LEU A 262 19.19 -6.37 11.85
N GLY A 263 19.14 -5.54 10.79
CA GLY A 263 18.24 -5.74 9.65
C GLY A 263 16.76 -5.59 10.00
N ALA A 264 16.44 -4.94 11.13
CA ALA A 264 15.09 -4.83 11.69
C ALA A 264 14.39 -3.51 11.33
N LEU A 265 15.03 -2.63 10.57
CA LEU A 265 14.48 -1.30 10.27
C LEU A 265 13.14 -1.39 9.52
N ALA A 266 13.01 -2.28 8.53
CA ALA A 266 11.78 -2.44 7.76
C ALA A 266 10.60 -2.86 8.65
N ASP A 267 10.80 -3.88 9.49
CA ASP A 267 9.78 -4.38 10.43
C ASP A 267 9.33 -3.29 11.42
N VAL A 268 10.26 -2.45 11.90
CA VAL A 268 9.94 -1.34 12.81
C VAL A 268 9.16 -0.24 12.10
N LEU A 269 9.49 0.08 10.85
CA LEU A 269 8.74 1.05 10.05
C LEU A 269 7.30 0.59 9.82
N GLU A 270 7.11 -0.68 9.47
CA GLU A 270 5.76 -1.26 9.32
C GLU A 270 5.01 -1.27 10.66
N PHE A 271 5.68 -1.61 11.76
CA PHE A 271 5.08 -1.53 13.09
C PHE A 271 4.62 -0.10 13.44
N LEU A 272 5.42 0.91 13.11
CA LEU A 272 5.10 2.32 13.33
C LEU A 272 3.88 2.79 12.54
N LEU A 273 3.72 2.33 11.30
CA LEU A 273 2.52 2.66 10.50
C LEU A 273 1.26 2.00 11.08
N ASN A 274 1.41 0.79 11.62
CA ASN A 274 0.31 0.02 12.17
C ASN A 274 -0.06 0.39 13.61
N THR A 275 0.75 1.21 14.28
CA THR A 275 0.54 1.59 15.69
C THR A 275 0.46 3.11 15.84
N GLN A 276 -0.54 3.59 16.59
CA GLN A 276 -0.57 5.00 17.04
C GLN A 276 0.27 5.21 18.32
N GLU A 277 0.99 4.18 18.77
CA GLU A 277 1.74 4.23 20.02
C GLU A 277 3.18 4.70 19.79
N PRO A 278 3.70 5.60 20.65
CA PRO A 278 5.09 6.02 20.56
C PRO A 278 6.03 4.86 20.90
N LEU A 279 7.04 4.63 20.05
CA LEU A 279 8.21 3.75 20.26
C LEU A 279 8.89 4.11 21.61
N THR A 280 8.41 3.51 22.69
CA THR A 280 8.98 3.68 24.02
C THR A 280 9.60 2.37 24.52
N ILE A 281 9.24 1.23 23.91
CA ILE A 281 9.45 -0.09 24.53
C ILE A 281 10.51 -0.92 23.79
N LEU A 282 10.84 -0.64 22.52
CA LEU A 282 11.67 -1.57 21.73
C LEU A 282 13.19 -1.35 21.81
N LEU A 283 13.69 -0.27 22.44
CA LEU A 283 15.14 0.03 22.45
C LEU A 283 15.78 0.01 23.85
N GLU A 284 15.00 -0.06 24.93
CA GLU A 284 15.58 -0.27 26.27
C GLU A 284 15.87 -1.77 26.54
N ASP A 285 15.28 -2.66 25.75
CA ASP A 285 15.41 -4.13 25.87
C ASP A 285 16.18 -4.80 24.71
N LEU A 286 16.81 -4.04 23.80
CA LEU A 286 17.65 -4.53 22.69
C LEU A 286 19.14 -4.18 22.87
#